data_AF-A0A815QZ77-F1
#
_entry.id   AF-A0A815QZ77-F1
#
_cell.length_a   1.000
_cell.length_b   1.000
_cell.length_c   1.000
_cell.angle_alpha   90.00
_cell.angle_beta   90.00
_cell.angle_gamma   90.00
#
_symmetry.space_group_name_H-M   'P 1'
#
loop_
_entity.id
_entity.type
_entity.pdbx_description
1 polymer ?
#
loop_
_entity_poly.entity_id
_entity_poly.type
_entity_poly.pdbx_seq_one_letter_code
_entity_poly.pdbx_strand_id
1 'polypeptide(L)'
;MIRNELDEEYKYLFEEAQDLAKSTETTTKMPRITKGQINRANTPVSYAYDYFKLNIFIPLLDHFLVSIKDRFNEHVKKAAAISSVLNILLIKFMMISLQRLKFIKISCLVQCLKLNLNSCYGNRDGHKLSKKAAPFHYHLLQSTTALQQSQ
;
A
#
# COMPACT_ATOMS: atom_id res chain seq x y z
N MET A 1 34.67 0.89 5.20
CA MET A 1 34.90 -0.26 6.10
C MET A 1 34.10 -1.52 5.75
N ILE A 2 33.12 -1.51 4.84
CA ILE A 2 32.39 -2.75 4.44
C ILE A 2 33.12 -3.54 3.31
N ARG A 3 34.01 -2.89 2.55
CA ARG A 3 34.61 -3.47 1.33
C ARG A 3 35.54 -4.67 1.57
N ASN A 4 36.13 -4.79 2.76
CA ASN A 4 37.15 -5.81 3.04
C ASN A 4 36.55 -7.13 3.55
N GLU A 5 35.28 -7.11 3.95
CA GLU A 5 34.57 -8.27 4.50
C GLU A 5 33.79 -9.03 3.41
N LEU A 6 33.68 -8.46 2.20
CA LEU A 6 32.83 -8.96 1.12
C LEU A 6 33.57 -9.82 0.09
N ASP A 7 34.78 -10.27 0.43
CA ASP A 7 35.65 -10.98 -0.51
C ASP A 7 35.14 -12.39 -0.80
N GLU A 8 34.55 -13.06 0.19
CA GLU A 8 33.95 -14.39 0.04
C GLU A 8 32.64 -14.33 -0.78
N GLU A 9 31.81 -13.32 -0.52
CA GLU A 9 30.58 -13.07 -1.28
C GLU A 9 30.89 -12.72 -2.73
N TYR A 10 31.92 -11.90 -2.95
CA TYR A 10 32.38 -11.60 -4.29
C TYR A 10 32.84 -12.88 -5.01
N LYS A 11 33.62 -13.71 -4.33
CA LYS A 11 34.10 -14.97 -4.88
C LYS A 11 32.94 -15.88 -5.29
N TYR A 12 31.96 -16.05 -4.41
CA TYR A 12 30.75 -16.83 -4.70
C TYR A 12 30.00 -16.30 -5.93
N LEU A 13 29.72 -14.99 -5.99
CA LEU A 13 29.02 -14.37 -7.12
C LEU A 13 29.80 -14.51 -8.43
N PHE A 14 31.13 -14.44 -8.35
CA PHE A 14 31.99 -14.60 -9.52
C PHE A 14 32.02 -16.04 -10.02
N GLU A 15 32.03 -17.03 -9.12
CA GLU A 15 31.92 -18.45 -9.47
C GLU A 15 30.56 -18.75 -10.12
N GLU A 16 29.46 -18.26 -9.54
CA GLU A 16 28.12 -18.40 -10.11
C GLU A 16 28.03 -17.78 -11.52
N ALA A 17 28.59 -16.57 -11.69
CA ALA A 17 28.63 -15.91 -13.00
C ALA A 17 29.48 -16.69 -14.02
N GLN A 18 30.58 -17.32 -13.59
CA GLN A 18 31.38 -18.19 -14.45
C GLN A 18 30.61 -19.44 -14.86
N ASP A 19 29.84 -20.04 -13.97
CA ASP A 19 29.06 -21.23 -14.29
C ASP A 19 27.91 -20.90 -15.25
N LEU A 20 27.27 -19.76 -15.08
CA LEU A 20 26.29 -19.22 -16.04
C LEU A 20 26.92 -18.91 -17.41
N ALA A 21 28.16 -18.40 -17.43
CA ALA A 21 28.89 -18.19 -18.67
C ALA A 21 29.17 -19.54 -19.37
N LYS A 22 29.63 -20.55 -18.63
CA LYS A 22 29.85 -21.90 -19.17
C LYS A 22 28.57 -22.52 -19.74
N SER A 23 27.43 -22.35 -19.06
CA SER A 23 26.14 -22.86 -19.57
C SER A 23 25.68 -22.16 -20.85
N THR A 24 26.19 -20.96 -21.12
CA THR A 24 25.91 -20.18 -22.33
C THR A 24 27.06 -20.26 -23.35
N GLU A 25 27.93 -21.26 -23.23
CA GLU A 25 29.13 -21.48 -24.07
C GLU A 25 30.07 -20.26 -24.15
N THR A 26 29.98 -19.37 -23.16
CA THR A 26 30.76 -18.14 -23.05
C THR A 26 31.85 -18.32 -21.98
N THR A 27 33.03 -17.73 -22.19
CA THR A 27 34.11 -17.77 -21.21
C THR A 27 34.32 -16.41 -20.57
N THR A 28 34.40 -16.37 -19.25
CA THR A 28 34.80 -15.18 -18.50
C THR A 28 36.27 -14.87 -18.80
N LYS A 29 36.51 -13.88 -19.66
CA LYS A 29 37.85 -13.42 -20.04
C LYS A 29 38.03 -11.97 -19.68
N MET A 30 39.29 -11.55 -19.60
CA MET A 30 39.64 -10.16 -19.36
C MET A 30 39.05 -9.28 -20.46
N PRO A 31 38.30 -8.20 -20.11
CA PRO A 31 37.81 -7.26 -21.11
C PRO A 31 38.96 -6.59 -21.87
N ARG A 32 38.67 -6.16 -23.10
CA ARG A 32 39.67 -5.49 -23.95
C ARG A 32 40.12 -4.18 -23.31
N ILE A 33 41.41 -4.07 -23.02
CA ILE A 33 42.05 -2.84 -22.54
C ILE A 33 42.60 -2.07 -23.75
N THR A 34 42.23 -0.80 -23.90
CA THR A 34 42.68 0.06 -25.01
C THR A 34 43.77 1.02 -24.54
N LYS A 35 44.76 1.30 -25.39
CA LYS A 35 45.90 2.18 -25.02
C LYS A 35 45.51 3.66 -24.88
N GLY A 36 44.41 4.09 -25.50
CA GLY A 36 43.92 5.46 -25.46
C GLY A 36 42.52 5.55 -24.87
N GLN A 37 42.42 5.59 -23.54
CA GLN A 37 41.21 6.04 -22.86
C GLN A 37 41.44 7.44 -22.29
N ILE A 38 40.46 8.34 -22.51
CA ILE A 38 40.54 9.74 -22.07
C ILE A 38 39.67 9.96 -20.81
N ASN A 39 38.50 9.33 -20.75
CA ASN A 39 37.51 9.60 -19.72
C ASN A 39 37.63 8.72 -18.47
N ARG A 40 38.39 7.62 -18.56
CA ARG A 40 38.60 6.68 -17.45
C ARG A 40 39.99 6.06 -17.57
N ALA A 41 40.66 5.91 -16.42
CA ALA A 41 41.91 5.17 -16.34
C ALA A 41 41.66 3.67 -16.53
N ASN A 42 42.57 3.02 -17.27
CA ASN A 42 42.61 1.57 -17.31
C ASN A 42 42.99 1.02 -15.93
N THR A 43 42.30 -0.02 -15.50
CA THR A 43 42.62 -0.69 -14.23
C THR A 43 43.90 -1.52 -14.41
N PRO A 44 44.93 -1.35 -13.56
CA PRO A 44 46.23 -2.01 -13.72
C PRO A 44 46.20 -3.46 -13.21
N VAL A 45 45.28 -4.26 -13.72
CA VAL A 45 45.09 -5.66 -13.36
C VAL A 45 45.14 -6.53 -14.60
N SER A 46 45.61 -7.77 -14.45
CA SER A 46 45.77 -8.72 -15.55
C SER A 46 44.73 -9.84 -15.53
N TYR A 47 44.08 -10.07 -14.39
CA TYR A 47 43.10 -11.13 -14.20
C TYR A 47 41.67 -10.59 -14.28
N ALA A 48 40.79 -11.36 -14.93
CA ALA A 48 39.38 -11.02 -15.06
C ALA A 48 38.70 -10.88 -13.68
N TYR A 49 39.04 -11.78 -12.74
CA TYR A 49 38.56 -11.75 -11.37
C TYR A 49 38.76 -10.38 -10.70
N ASP A 50 39.98 -9.85 -10.71
CA ASP A 50 40.28 -8.56 -10.09
C ASP A 50 39.66 -7.40 -10.86
N TYR A 51 39.62 -7.50 -12.19
CA TYR A 51 39.01 -6.49 -13.04
C TYR A 51 37.53 -6.29 -12.73
N PHE A 52 36.76 -7.37 -12.63
CA PHE A 52 35.33 -7.29 -12.33
C PHE A 52 35.07 -6.85 -10.89
N LYS A 53 35.95 -7.22 -9.95
CA LYS A 53 35.88 -6.76 -8.55
C LYS A 53 35.98 -5.24 -8.46
N LEU A 54 37.04 -4.68 -9.06
CA LEU A 54 37.35 -3.26 -8.97
C LEU A 54 36.40 -2.38 -9.77
N ASN A 55 35.92 -2.86 -10.92
CA ASN A 55 35.18 -2.02 -11.85
C ASN A 55 33.66 -2.21 -11.85
N ILE A 56 33.18 -3.34 -11.32
CA ILE A 56 31.75 -3.63 -11.26
C ILE A 56 31.34 -3.78 -9.80
N PHE A 57 31.87 -4.78 -9.10
CA PHE A 57 31.37 -5.15 -7.78
C PHE A 57 31.48 -4.00 -6.77
N ILE A 58 32.67 -3.43 -6.61
CA ILE A 58 32.92 -2.35 -5.66
C ILE A 58 32.10 -1.08 -6.01
N PRO A 59 32.15 -0.53 -7.23
CA PRO A 59 31.37 0.66 -7.59
C PRO A 59 29.86 0.44 -7.46
N LEU A 60 29.37 -0.75 -7.80
CA LEU A 60 27.96 -1.10 -7.68
C LEU A 60 27.52 -1.11 -6.21
N LEU A 61 28.29 -1.74 -5.34
CA LEU A 61 28.02 -1.75 -3.90
C LEU A 61 28.02 -0.36 -3.31
N ASP A 62 29.00 0.48 -3.67
CA ASP A 62 29.04 1.87 -3.23
C ASP A 62 27.79 2.63 -3.64
N HIS A 63 27.39 2.48 -4.90
CA HIS A 63 26.19 3.11 -5.43
C HIS A 63 24.93 2.64 -4.69
N PHE A 64 24.80 1.35 -4.39
CA PHE A 64 23.68 0.83 -3.61
C PHE A 64 23.68 1.38 -2.18
N LEU A 65 24.84 1.42 -1.52
CA LEU A 65 24.95 1.97 -0.16
C LEU A 65 24.54 3.44 -0.11
N VAL A 66 24.99 4.25 -1.08
CA VAL A 66 24.56 5.66 -1.18
C VAL A 66 23.07 5.75 -1.47
N SER A 67 22.56 4.97 -2.42
CA SER A 67 21.13 4.98 -2.78
C SER A 67 20.23 4.61 -1.61
N ILE A 68 20.59 3.59 -0.83
CA ILE A 68 19.84 3.18 0.37
C ILE A 68 19.88 4.29 1.42
N LYS A 69 21.06 4.87 1.68
CA LYS A 69 21.20 5.95 2.66
C LYS A 69 20.40 7.19 2.28
N ASP A 70 20.40 7.54 1.00
CA ASP A 70 19.68 8.70 0.49
C ASP A 70 18.15 8.49 0.55
N ARG A 71 17.67 7.33 0.10
CA ARG A 71 16.24 6.99 0.11
C ARG A 71 15.67 6.84 1.51
N PHE A 72 16.44 6.30 2.45
CA PHE A 72 16.03 6.11 3.85
C PHE A 72 16.66 7.13 4.78
N ASN A 73 16.86 8.36 4.30
CA ASN A 73 17.34 9.44 5.14
C ASN A 73 16.27 9.83 6.19
N GLU A 74 16.73 10.47 7.26
CA GLU A 74 15.86 10.87 8.38
C GLU A 74 14.74 11.82 7.96
N HIS A 75 14.95 12.62 6.91
CA HIS A 75 13.92 13.52 6.39
C HIS A 75 12.79 12.75 5.70
N VAL A 76 13.11 11.73 4.89
CA VAL A 76 12.12 10.87 4.24
C VAL A 76 11.34 10.09 5.29
N LYS A 77 12.00 9.57 6.33
CA LYS A 77 11.31 8.89 7.44
C LYS A 77 10.33 9.82 8.16
N LYS A 78 10.77 11.04 8.50
CA LYS A 78 9.91 12.05 9.14
C LYS A 78 8.75 12.47 8.23
N ALA A 79 9.02 12.69 6.94
CA ALA A 79 8.00 13.05 5.96
C ALA A 79 6.96 11.92 5.77
N ALA A 80 7.39 10.66 5.73
CA ALA A 80 6.50 9.50 5.68
C ALA A 80 5.63 9.39 6.94
N ALA A 81 6.19 9.67 8.13
CA ALA A 81 5.44 9.70 9.38
C ALA A 81 4.39 10.83 9.40
N ILE A 82 4.72 12.01 8.88
CA ILE A 82 3.76 13.13 8.77
C ILE A 82 2.64 12.76 7.77
N SER A 83 3.01 12.17 6.63
CA SER A 83 2.05 11.72 5.61
C SER A 83 1.07 10.67 6.15
N SER A 84 1.54 9.73 6.98
CA SER A 84 0.67 8.73 7.58
C SER A 84 -0.34 9.33 8.56
N VAL A 85 0.06 10.33 9.36
CA VAL A 85 -0.85 11.06 10.26
C VAL A 85 -1.90 11.84 9.47
N LEU A 86 -1.50 12.53 8.39
CA LEU A 86 -2.43 13.25 7.52
C LEU A 86 -3.50 12.32 6.95
N ASN A 87 -3.11 11.14 6.48
CA ASN A 87 -4.05 10.15 5.94
C ASN A 87 -5.02 9.62 7.01
N ILE A 88 -4.56 9.38 8.23
CA ILE A 88 -5.43 8.98 9.35
C ILE A 88 -6.45 10.08 9.67
N LEU A 89 -6.01 11.35 9.68
CA LEU A 89 -6.90 12.49 9.94
C LEU A 89 -7.93 12.67 8.83
N LEU A 90 -7.54 12.51 7.56
CA LEU A 90 -8.45 12.55 6.42
C LEU A 90 -9.49 11.43 6.48
N ILE A 91 -9.09 10.20 6.81
CA ILE A 91 -10.02 9.07 6.96
C ILE A 91 -11.00 9.34 8.10
N LYS A 92 -10.52 9.82 9.26
CA LYS A 92 -11.39 10.19 10.39
C LYS A 92 -12.36 11.30 10.02
N PHE A 93 -11.91 12.33 9.31
CA PHE A 93 -12.76 13.43 8.84
C PHE A 93 -13.85 12.93 7.88
N MET A 94 -13.50 12.07 6.93
CA MET A 94 -14.45 11.44 6.01
C MET A 94 -15.46 10.54 6.76
N MET A 95 -15.02 9.78 7.76
CA MET A 95 -15.90 8.95 8.59
C MET A 95 -16.90 9.79 9.40
N ILE A 96 -16.45 10.88 10.03
CA ILE A 96 -17.33 11.81 10.76
C ILE A 96 -18.36 12.45 9.82
N SER A 97 -17.93 12.82 8.62
CA SER A 97 -18.81 13.42 7.60
C SER A 97 -19.90 12.45 7.14
N LEU A 98 -19.56 11.17 6.94
CA LEU A 98 -20.51 10.11 6.62
C LEU A 98 -21.46 9.79 7.78
N GLN A 99 -20.97 9.84 9.03
CA GLN A 99 -21.80 9.70 10.23
C GLN A 99 -22.83 10.85 10.33
N ARG A 100 -22.42 12.09 10.02
CA ARG A 100 -23.33 13.25 9.99
C ARG A 100 -24.40 13.13 8.91
N LEU A 101 -24.08 12.61 7.72
CA LEU A 101 -25.08 12.36 6.67
C LEU A 101 -26.10 11.28 7.06
N LYS A 102 -25.67 10.23 7.78
CA LYS A 102 -26.58 9.22 8.36
C LYS A 102 -27.48 9.84 9.44
N PHE A 103 -26.93 10.71 10.28
CA PHE A 103 -27.68 11.39 11.34
C PHE A 103 -28.74 12.35 10.78
N ILE A 104 -28.42 13.09 9.71
CA ILE A 104 -29.37 13.98 9.01
C ILE A 104 -30.50 13.16 8.38
N LYS A 105 -30.21 12.01 7.76
CA LYS A 105 -31.26 11.12 7.21
C LYS A 105 -32.18 10.59 8.31
N ILE A 106 -31.63 10.19 9.46
CA ILE A 106 -32.41 9.68 10.60
C ILE A 106 -33.25 10.80 11.24
N SER A 107 -32.69 12.00 11.45
CA SER A 107 -33.43 13.11 12.04
C SER A 107 -34.56 13.59 11.11
N CYS A 108 -34.30 13.62 9.80
CA CYS A 108 -35.31 13.99 8.80
C CYS A 108 -36.43 12.93 8.73
N LEU A 109 -36.10 11.63 8.77
CA LEU A 109 -37.09 10.55 8.87
C LEU A 109 -37.95 10.66 10.15
N VAL A 110 -37.33 10.93 11.30
CA VAL A 110 -38.05 11.11 12.58
C VAL A 110 -38.94 12.35 12.55
N GLN A 111 -38.49 13.45 11.95
CA GLN A 111 -39.29 14.66 11.79
C GLN A 111 -40.48 14.43 10.83
N CYS A 112 -40.26 13.72 9.73
CA CYS A 112 -41.32 13.32 8.79
C CYS A 112 -42.33 12.36 9.43
N LEU A 113 -41.89 11.44 10.30
CA LEU A 113 -42.79 10.58 11.07
C LEU A 113 -43.61 11.37 12.11
N LYS A 114 -42.99 12.34 12.81
CA LYS A 114 -43.70 13.22 13.76
C LYS A 114 -44.74 14.12 13.08
N LEU A 115 -44.45 14.63 11.89
CA LEU A 115 -45.40 15.43 11.10
C LEU A 115 -46.57 14.58 10.56
N ASN A 116 -46.35 13.28 10.28
CA ASN A 116 -47.42 12.35 9.89
C ASN A 116 -48.33 11.93 11.06
N LEU A 117 -47.86 11.98 12.31
CA LEU A 117 -48.70 11.69 13.49
C LEU A 117 -49.64 12.86 13.86
N ASN A 118 -49.22 14.10 13.62
CA ASN A 118 -50.02 15.29 13.93
C ASN A 118 -51.12 15.59 12.90
N SER A 119 -51.11 14.96 11.72
CA SER A 119 -52.20 15.04 10.75
C SER A 119 -53.30 13.99 10.97
N CYS A 120 -53.08 12.98 11.83
CA CYS A 120 -53.95 11.80 11.92
C CYS A 120 -54.84 11.75 13.17
N TYR A 121 -54.75 12.70 14.10
CA TYR A 121 -55.65 12.79 15.25
C TYR A 121 -56.14 14.23 15.46
N GLY A 122 -57.13 14.63 14.66
CA GLY A 122 -57.75 15.95 14.74
C GLY A 122 -59.07 16.02 13.97
N ASN A 123 -60.08 15.31 14.47
CA ASN A 123 -61.53 15.62 14.50
C ASN A 123 -62.40 14.40 14.23
N ARG A 124 -63.21 14.08 15.26
CA ARG A 124 -64.37 13.21 15.17
C ARG A 124 -65.46 14.02 14.49
N ASP A 125 -65.87 13.65 13.29
CA ASP A 125 -67.21 13.93 12.77
C ASP A 125 -67.57 12.95 11.64
N GLY A 126 -68.70 12.27 11.81
CA GLY A 126 -69.63 11.93 10.73
C GLY A 126 -69.17 11.02 9.57
N HIS A 127 -69.67 9.78 9.63
CA HIS A 127 -70.29 9.05 8.50
C HIS A 127 -69.41 8.30 7.45
N LYS A 128 -69.59 6.97 7.50
CA LYS A 128 -69.48 5.93 6.46
C LYS A 128 -68.11 5.65 5.81
N LEU A 129 -67.41 4.70 6.46
CA LEU A 129 -66.49 3.76 5.83
C LEU A 129 -67.08 3.15 4.55
N SER A 130 -66.38 3.29 3.43
CA SER A 130 -66.64 2.49 2.24
C SER A 130 -65.35 2.14 1.51
N LYS A 131 -65.18 0.83 1.37
CA LYS A 131 -64.48 0.08 0.31
C LYS A 131 -62.98 -0.23 0.50
N LYS A 132 -62.80 -1.47 0.98
CA LYS A 132 -62.07 -2.58 0.33
C LYS A 132 -60.53 -2.55 0.35
N ALA A 133 -60.00 -3.44 1.19
CA ALA A 133 -58.75 -4.18 0.97
C ALA A 133 -58.75 -4.84 -0.43
N ALA A 134 -57.64 -5.11 -1.11
CA ALA A 134 -56.39 -5.76 -0.71
C ALA A 134 -55.35 -5.62 -1.87
N PRO A 135 -54.28 -6.44 -2.00
CA PRO A 135 -53.17 -6.75 -1.09
C PRO A 135 -51.80 -6.55 -1.77
N PHE A 136 -50.71 -6.41 -1.03
CA PHE A 136 -49.41 -6.86 -1.54
C PHE A 136 -48.67 -7.60 -0.43
N HIS A 137 -48.68 -8.93 -0.58
CA HIS A 137 -47.87 -9.88 0.14
C HIS A 137 -46.40 -9.66 -0.23
N TYR A 138 -45.53 -9.52 0.77
CA TYR A 138 -44.17 -10.06 0.69
C TYR A 138 -43.86 -10.79 1.99
N HIS A 139 -43.64 -12.09 1.85
CA HIS A 139 -43.24 -13.00 2.91
C HIS A 139 -41.74 -12.84 3.21
N LEU A 140 -41.45 -12.85 4.52
CA LEU A 140 -40.27 -13.44 5.17
C LEU A 140 -38.87 -12.94 4.78
N LEU A 141 -38.25 -12.25 5.75
CA LEU A 141 -37.05 -12.78 6.41
C LEU A 141 -37.11 -12.42 7.91
N GLN A 142 -37.62 -13.36 8.70
CA GLN A 142 -37.36 -13.44 10.13
C GLN A 142 -35.92 -13.94 10.33
N SER A 143 -35.12 -13.21 11.09
CA SER A 143 -33.93 -13.64 11.85
C SER A 143 -33.05 -12.39 12.02
N THR A 144 -33.09 -11.69 13.15
CA THR A 144 -32.31 -12.06 14.33
C THR A 144 -32.49 -10.93 15.35
N THR A 145 -32.91 -11.28 16.58
CA THR A 145 -32.56 -10.66 17.88
C THR A 145 -33.68 -10.93 18.87
N ALA A 146 -33.72 -12.15 19.38
CA ALA A 146 -34.38 -12.48 20.64
C ALA A 146 -33.57 -13.61 21.27
N LEU A 147 -32.63 -13.26 22.15
CA LEU A 147 -32.16 -14.04 23.30
C LEU A 147 -30.96 -13.32 23.95
N GLN A 148 -31.27 -12.32 24.77
CA GLN A 148 -30.43 -11.97 25.92
C GLN A 148 -31.33 -11.35 26.99
N GLN A 149 -31.92 -12.21 27.82
CA GLN A 149 -32.32 -11.95 29.21
C GLN A 149 -32.90 -13.24 29.82
N SER A 150 -32.02 -14.14 30.25
CA SER A 150 -32.24 -15.04 31.39
C SER A 150 -30.97 -15.85 31.65
N GLN A 151 -30.07 -15.28 32.45
CA GLN A 151 -29.27 -15.93 33.50
C GLN A 151 -28.34 -14.89 34.13
#